data_AF-A0A7W0Y583-F1
#
_entry.id   AF-A0A7W0Y583-F1
#
_cell.length_a   1.000
_cell.length_b   1.000
_cell.length_c   1.000
_cell.angle_alpha   90.00
_cell.angle_beta   90.00
_cell.angle_gamma   90.00
#
_symmetry.space_group_name_H-M   'P 1'
#
loop_
_entity.id
_entity.type
_entity.pdbx_description
1 polymer ?
#
loop_
_entity_poly.entity_id
_entity_poly.type
_entity_poly.pdbx_seq_one_letter_code
_entity_poly.pdbx_strand_id
1 'polypeptide(L)'
;MFAPPPAHAEATLPTVIWNKTLRAKKPAPAGFTSISHVIYLNNCLPNGCALAPGSDDSRAVPDRSSIASGNVMLDAWPHGDAAWQELVQCVRETYAPFDIQIVTEDPGSAPHSE
;
A
#
# COMPACT_ATOMS: atom_id res chain seq x y z
N MET A 1 44.07 12.25 20.97
CA MET A 1 43.83 13.09 19.78
C MET A 1 43.49 12.17 18.62
N PHE A 2 42.24 12.16 18.17
CA PHE A 2 41.80 11.40 16.99
C PHE A 2 41.64 12.40 15.83
N ALA A 3 42.31 12.15 14.71
CA ALA A 3 42.13 12.93 13.49
C ALA A 3 40.88 12.43 12.74
N PRO A 4 40.07 13.31 12.13
CA PRO A 4 38.95 12.89 11.30
C PRO A 4 39.45 12.25 9.99
N PRO A 5 38.71 11.28 9.43
CA PRO A 5 39.06 10.68 8.14
C PRO A 5 38.92 11.72 7.00
N PRO A 6 39.69 11.57 5.90
CA PRO A 6 39.58 12.46 4.76
C PRO A 6 38.20 12.34 4.10
N ALA A 7 37.62 13.47 3.73
CA ALA A 7 36.40 13.51 2.94
C ALA A 7 36.69 12.93 1.54
N HIS A 8 36.03 11.84 1.20
CA HIS A 8 36.02 11.34 -0.18
C HIS A 8 35.12 12.28 -1.01
N ALA A 9 35.73 13.12 -1.84
CA ALA A 9 34.99 13.89 -2.83
C ALA A 9 34.35 12.92 -3.84
N GLU A 10 33.03 13.04 -4.04
CA GLU A 10 32.32 12.31 -5.07
C GLU A 10 32.83 12.77 -6.45
N ALA A 11 33.12 11.81 -7.34
CA ALA A 11 33.60 12.13 -8.67
C ALA A 11 32.53 12.92 -9.45
N THR A 12 32.96 13.91 -10.25
CA THR A 12 32.06 14.66 -11.12
C THR A 12 31.25 13.72 -12.00
N LEU A 13 29.92 13.79 -11.88
CA LEU A 13 29.02 13.04 -12.73
C LEU A 13 29.22 13.46 -14.20
N PRO A 14 29.21 12.51 -15.16
CA PRO A 14 29.34 12.85 -16.56
C PRO A 14 28.18 13.75 -17.01
N THR A 15 28.47 14.66 -17.94
CA THR A 15 27.45 15.52 -18.55
C THR A 15 26.34 14.69 -19.16
N VAL A 16 25.09 14.96 -18.76
CA VAL A 16 23.91 14.34 -19.34
C VAL A 16 23.73 14.84 -20.77
N ILE A 17 23.95 13.97 -21.76
CA ILE A 17 23.60 14.25 -23.16
C ILE A 17 22.18 13.74 -23.41
N TRP A 18 21.24 14.68 -23.60
CA TRP A 18 19.87 14.35 -23.96
C TRP A 18 19.82 13.89 -25.42
N ASN A 19 19.73 12.59 -25.64
CA ASN A 19 19.45 12.02 -26.94
C ASN A 19 17.96 12.25 -27.29
N LYS A 20 17.69 13.07 -28.30
CA LYS A 20 16.33 13.44 -28.74
C LYS A 20 15.56 12.30 -29.42
N THR A 21 16.15 11.12 -29.56
CA THR A 21 15.42 9.95 -30.05
C THR A 21 14.43 9.50 -28.98
N LEU A 22 13.17 9.95 -29.10
CA LEU A 22 12.07 9.49 -28.27
C LEU A 22 11.97 7.97 -28.43
N ARG A 23 12.29 7.21 -27.37
CA ARG A 23 11.92 5.79 -27.31
C ARG A 23 10.41 5.73 -27.50
N ALA A 24 9.96 4.87 -28.41
CA ALA A 24 8.54 4.57 -28.56
C ALA A 24 7.97 4.22 -27.17
N LYS A 25 6.90 4.92 -26.77
CA LYS A 25 6.21 4.65 -25.51
C LYS A 25 5.75 3.20 -25.56
N LYS A 26 6.30 2.34 -24.70
CA LYS A 26 5.76 0.99 -24.48
C LYS A 26 4.25 1.16 -24.30
N PRO A 27 3.38 0.39 -24.99
CA PRO A 27 1.95 0.48 -24.75
C PRO A 27 1.75 0.35 -23.24
N ALA A 28 1.07 1.34 -22.67
CA ALA A 28 0.71 1.27 -21.27
C ALA A 28 -0.08 -0.03 -21.10
N PRO A 29 0.14 -0.81 -20.02
CA PRO A 29 -0.85 -1.80 -19.65
C PRO A 29 -2.21 -1.10 -19.63
N ALA A 30 -3.27 -1.81 -20.03
CA ALA A 30 -4.64 -1.30 -19.90
C ALA A 30 -4.75 -0.71 -18.49
N GLY A 31 -4.94 0.60 -18.38
CA GLY A 31 -5.04 1.25 -17.08
C GLY A 31 -6.15 0.59 -16.29
N PHE A 32 -6.02 0.53 -14.97
CA PHE A 32 -7.11 0.11 -14.09
C PHE A 32 -8.36 0.92 -14.48
N THR A 33 -9.35 0.29 -15.10
CA THR A 33 -10.49 0.99 -15.69
C THR A 33 -11.45 1.56 -14.64
N SER A 34 -11.23 1.22 -13.37
CA SER A 34 -11.84 1.81 -12.19
C SER A 34 -10.97 1.46 -10.97
N ILE A 35 -10.35 2.45 -10.33
CA ILE A 35 -9.75 2.30 -9.00
C ILE A 35 -10.85 2.64 -8.00
N SER A 36 -11.09 1.77 -7.00
CA SER A 36 -12.08 2.08 -5.97
C SER A 36 -11.61 3.28 -5.14
N HIS A 37 -12.54 4.17 -4.82
CA HIS A 37 -12.33 5.24 -3.84
C HIS A 37 -12.71 4.80 -2.42
N VAL A 38 -12.83 3.50 -2.17
CA VAL A 38 -13.13 2.93 -0.86
C VAL A 38 -11.95 2.09 -0.40
N ILE A 39 -11.46 2.39 0.79
CA ILE A 39 -10.52 1.55 1.54
C ILE A 39 -11.26 1.01 2.75
N TYR A 40 -11.35 -0.32 2.85
CA TYR A 40 -11.77 -1.00 4.06
C TYR A 40 -10.55 -1.14 4.97
N LEU A 41 -10.62 -0.55 6.15
CA LEU A 41 -9.57 -0.66 7.15
C LEU A 41 -9.97 -1.75 8.15
N ASN A 42 -9.35 -2.92 8.02
CA ASN A 42 -9.63 -4.09 8.84
C ASN A 42 -8.70 -4.16 10.06
N ASN A 43 -9.25 -4.41 11.25
CA ASN A 43 -8.48 -4.62 12.49
C ASN A 43 -8.31 -6.09 12.87
N CYS A 44 -8.83 -7.00 12.06
CA CYS A 44 -8.73 -8.44 12.26
C CYS A 44 -9.25 -8.95 13.60
N LEU A 45 -10.13 -8.20 14.27
CA LEU A 45 -10.77 -8.68 15.49
C LEU A 45 -11.89 -9.68 15.19
N PRO A 46 -12.14 -10.65 16.10
CA PRO A 46 -11.38 -10.92 17.32
C PRO A 46 -10.24 -11.94 17.14
N ASN A 47 -10.18 -12.66 16.01
CA ASN A 47 -9.39 -13.90 15.87
C ASN A 47 -8.26 -13.82 14.83
N GLY A 48 -7.96 -12.64 14.29
CA GLY A 48 -7.07 -12.47 13.14
C GLY A 48 -7.81 -12.52 11.80
N CYS A 49 -7.09 -12.22 10.73
CA CYS A 49 -7.56 -12.37 9.34
C CYS A 49 -6.67 -13.35 8.58
N ALA A 50 -7.27 -14.29 7.86
CA ALA A 50 -6.53 -15.17 6.97
C ALA A 50 -6.27 -14.48 5.63
N LEU A 51 -5.05 -14.63 5.11
CA LEU A 51 -4.66 -14.24 3.76
C LEU A 51 -4.12 -15.44 2.98
N ALA A 52 -4.46 -15.52 1.71
CA ALA A 52 -3.96 -16.53 0.77
C ALA A 52 -3.02 -15.92 -0.28
N PRO A 53 -2.08 -16.70 -0.83
CA PRO A 53 -1.27 -16.27 -1.96
C PRO A 53 -2.11 -16.17 -3.24
N GLY A 54 -1.86 -15.15 -4.07
CA GLY A 54 -2.54 -15.02 -5.37
C GLY A 54 -2.41 -13.62 -5.98
N SER A 55 -3.16 -13.35 -7.03
CA SER A 55 -3.34 -11.96 -7.49
C SER A 55 -4.09 -11.15 -6.45
N ASP A 56 -3.70 -9.89 -6.24
CA ASP A 56 -4.30 -9.03 -5.22
C ASP A 56 -5.81 -8.88 -5.45
N ASP A 57 -6.60 -9.28 -4.45
CA ASP A 57 -8.06 -9.22 -4.48
C ASP A 57 -8.64 -9.21 -3.05
N SER A 58 -9.09 -8.03 -2.60
CA SER A 58 -9.75 -7.79 -1.29
C SER A 58 -11.22 -8.25 -1.24
N ARG A 59 -11.70 -8.93 -2.29
CA ARG A 59 -13.08 -9.46 -2.33
C ARG A 59 -13.11 -10.98 -2.25
N ALA A 60 -11.94 -11.61 -2.11
CA ALA A 60 -11.80 -13.05 -2.06
C ALA A 60 -12.03 -13.54 -0.62
N VAL A 61 -12.33 -14.84 -0.45
CA VAL A 61 -12.51 -15.44 0.88
C VAL A 61 -11.62 -16.68 0.98
N PRO A 62 -10.45 -16.61 1.65
CA PRO A 62 -9.80 -15.42 2.21
C PRO A 62 -9.25 -14.46 1.14
N ASP A 63 -8.96 -13.23 1.54
CA ASP A 63 -8.29 -12.23 0.72
C ASP A 63 -6.98 -12.75 0.14
N ARG A 64 -6.62 -12.21 -1.03
CA ARG A 64 -5.44 -12.63 -1.76
C ARG A 64 -4.40 -11.54 -1.86
N SER A 65 -3.15 -11.93 -1.64
CA SER A 65 -1.99 -11.05 -1.80
C SER A 65 -0.93 -11.70 -2.69
N SER A 66 -0.38 -10.89 -3.59
CA SER A 66 0.75 -11.27 -4.45
C SER A 66 2.09 -11.32 -3.70
N ILE A 67 2.13 -10.78 -2.48
CA ILE A 67 3.29 -10.79 -1.59
C ILE A 67 3.30 -12.07 -0.74
N ALA A 68 2.13 -12.61 -0.39
CA ALA A 68 2.04 -13.81 0.42
C ALA A 68 2.64 -15.02 -0.33
N SER A 69 3.57 -15.74 0.31
CA SER A 69 4.18 -16.96 -0.24
C SER A 69 3.43 -18.24 0.14
N GLY A 70 2.40 -18.12 0.97
CA GLY A 70 1.58 -19.20 1.51
C GLY A 70 0.42 -18.62 2.32
N ASN A 71 -0.44 -19.48 2.87
CA ASN A 71 -1.52 -19.01 3.73
C ASN A 71 -0.91 -18.44 5.02
N VAL A 72 -1.30 -17.21 5.38
CA VAL A 72 -0.85 -16.52 6.59
C VAL A 72 -2.05 -16.05 7.39
N MET A 73 -1.86 -15.91 8.70
CA MET A 73 -2.83 -15.30 9.60
C MET A 73 -2.24 -13.98 10.09
N LEU A 74 -2.93 -12.88 9.83
CA LEU A 74 -2.60 -11.59 10.44
C LEU A 74 -3.18 -11.54 11.85
N ASP A 75 -2.38 -11.07 12.79
CA ASP A 75 -2.81 -10.91 14.18
C ASP A 75 -3.89 -9.83 14.30
N ALA A 76 -4.82 -10.04 15.23
CA ALA A 76 -5.80 -9.02 15.56
C ALA A 76 -5.14 -7.78 16.17
N TRP A 77 -5.73 -6.61 15.90
CA TRP A 77 -5.28 -5.34 16.47
C TRP A 77 -5.24 -5.40 18.01
N PRO A 78 -4.07 -5.23 18.64
CA PRO A 78 -3.91 -5.52 20.06
C PRO A 78 -4.12 -4.31 20.98
N HIS A 79 -4.38 -3.11 20.44
CA HIS A 79 -4.36 -1.86 21.21
C HIS A 79 -5.75 -1.38 21.68
N GLY A 80 -6.79 -2.17 21.44
CA GLY A 80 -8.16 -1.89 21.87
C GLY A 80 -8.88 -0.83 21.02
N ASP A 81 -10.18 -0.68 21.29
CA ASP A 81 -11.12 0.08 20.44
C ASP A 81 -10.84 1.59 20.42
N ALA A 82 -10.41 2.18 21.53
CA ALA A 82 -10.13 3.61 21.60
C ALA A 82 -8.95 3.99 20.68
N ALA A 83 -7.84 3.26 20.76
CA ALA A 83 -6.69 3.47 19.88
C ALA A 83 -7.03 3.15 18.41
N TRP A 84 -7.89 2.17 18.18
CA TRP A 84 -8.39 1.88 16.83
C TRP A 84 -9.18 3.05 16.24
N GLN A 85 -10.09 3.66 17.00
CA GLN A 85 -10.87 4.82 16.55
C GLN A 85 -9.99 6.03 16.25
N GLU A 86 -8.96 6.28 17.07
CA GLU A 86 -7.96 7.33 16.81
C GLU A 86 -7.19 7.09 15.51
N LEU A 87 -6.76 5.84 15.26
CA LEU A 87 -6.11 5.46 14.01
C LEU A 87 -7.04 5.66 12.81
N VAL A 88 -8.27 5.15 12.87
CA VAL A 88 -9.27 5.29 11.79
C VAL A 88 -9.49 6.76 11.46
N GLN A 89 -9.60 7.62 12.48
CA GLN A 89 -9.77 9.06 12.28
C GLN A 89 -8.55 9.70 11.59
N CYS A 90 -7.34 9.36 12.03
CA CYS A 90 -6.10 9.83 11.41
C CYS A 90 -6.00 9.42 9.92
N VAL A 91 -6.36 8.18 9.60
CA VAL A 91 -6.36 7.68 8.21
C VAL A 91 -7.41 8.42 7.38
N ARG A 92 -8.63 8.64 7.91
CA ARG A 92 -9.68 9.44 7.23
C ARG A 92 -9.19 10.83 6.88
N GLU A 93 -8.58 11.54 7.83
CA GLU A 93 -8.07 12.90 7.61
C GLU A 93 -6.93 12.91 6.61
N THR A 94 -6.03 11.93 6.67
CA THR A 94 -4.89 11.80 5.75
C THR A 94 -5.35 11.61 4.30
N TYR A 95 -6.38 10.81 4.09
CA TYR A 95 -6.87 10.45 2.76
C TYR A 95 -7.99 11.37 2.22
N ALA A 96 -8.56 12.23 3.06
CA ALA A 96 -9.63 13.16 2.69
C ALA A 96 -9.32 14.03 1.44
N PRO A 97 -8.10 14.55 1.22
CA PRO A 97 -7.79 15.35 0.03
C PRO A 97 -7.90 14.60 -1.31
N PHE A 98 -7.93 13.27 -1.27
CA PHE A 98 -7.96 12.41 -2.46
C PHE A 98 -9.34 11.83 -2.77
N ASP A 99 -10.38 12.28 -2.06
CA ASP A 99 -11.74 11.77 -2.20
C ASP A 99 -11.84 10.25 -1.97
N ILE A 100 -11.04 9.75 -1.02
CA ILE A 100 -11.05 8.34 -0.61
C ILE A 100 -11.87 8.20 0.67
N GLN A 101 -12.78 7.23 0.67
CA GLN A 101 -13.64 6.86 1.78
C GLN A 101 -13.00 5.72 2.57
N ILE A 102 -12.75 5.96 3.86
CA ILE A 102 -12.27 4.93 4.78
C ILE A 102 -13.46 4.35 5.54
N VAL A 103 -13.74 3.07 5.29
CA VAL A 103 -14.80 2.31 5.96
C VAL A 103 -14.20 1.28 6.91
N THR A 104 -14.93 0.95 7.97
CA THR A 104 -14.54 -0.06 8.97
C THR A 104 -15.55 -1.22 9.03
N GLU A 105 -16.58 -1.17 8.18
CA GLU A 105 -17.51 -2.26 7.93
C GLU A 105 -17.14 -2.89 6.59
N ASP A 106 -17.05 -4.21 6.55
CA ASP A 106 -16.66 -4.98 5.35
C ASP A 106 -17.64 -4.71 4.19
N PRO A 107 -17.15 -4.18 3.04
CA PRO A 107 -17.97 -3.94 1.85
C PRO A 107 -18.40 -5.22 1.11
N GLY A 108 -17.87 -6.38 1.50
CA GLY A 108 -18.03 -7.66 0.84
C GLY A 108 -17.53 -7.61 -0.61
N SER A 109 -18.37 -8.06 -1.55
CA SER A 109 -17.98 -8.10 -2.97
C SER A 109 -17.93 -6.73 -3.68
N ALA A 110 -18.30 -5.64 -3.00
CA ALA A 110 -18.23 -4.30 -3.59
C ALA A 110 -16.77 -3.91 -3.91
N PRO A 111 -16.50 -3.10 -4.95
CA PRO A 111 -15.14 -2.67 -5.25
C PRO A 111 -14.52 -1.87 -4.08
N HIS A 112 -13.40 -2.33 -3.53
CA HIS A 112 -12.63 -1.65 -2.49
C HIS A 112 -11.17 -2.13 -2.48
N SER A 113 -10.35 -1.50 -1.64
CA SER A 113 -8.99 -1.96 -1.28
C SER A 113 -8.92 -2.24 0.22
N GLU A 114 -8.02 -3.12 0.63
CA GLU A 114 -7.73 -3.51 2.02
C GLU A 114 -6.22 -3.67 2.22
#